data_AF-A0A355A6M8-F1
#
_entry.id   AF-A0A355A6M8-F1
#
_cell.length_a   1.000
_cell.length_b   1.000
_cell.length_c   1.000
_cell.angle_alpha   90.00
_cell.angle_beta   90.00
_cell.angle_gamma   90.00
#
_symmetry.space_group_name_H-M   'P 1'
#
loop_
_entity.id
_entity.type
_entity.pdbx_description
1 polymer ?
#
loop_
_entity_poly.entity_id
_entity_poly.type
_entity_poly.pdbx_seq_one_letter_code
_entity_poly.pdbx_strand_id
1 'polypeptide(L)'
;MINIKSLFKVLTTRPGNAQRSLKTQLISRLVIIVLVIGGVSIISYFVFRATIDQMRIMVETTMIANNIIQPAQEIPNTLWSFYYNKQDTDREKIHDNLAVIQNNLTLLSANIKDEEGMDSFDSLAAILTTYEELITNALQLNEEIRATSITHAADEEVRDVSSLVQGMVREFTVFMEELVKVSRFIKDAIEELITTELSYYHTVNVELERRSNLLGLVVLLVIVATGILSIVYAVIYFSRVTGTISRLAYSAQKIANGDLEVERISCSTDDELSILAASFNKMVDNLR
;
A
#
# COMPACT_ATOMS: atom_id res chain seq x y z
N MET A 1 32.97 -7.16 -15.99
CA MET A 1 32.33 -7.61 -17.24
C MET A 1 31.99 -9.09 -17.11
N ILE A 2 30.74 -9.41 -16.80
CA ILE A 2 30.24 -10.79 -16.67
C ILE A 2 29.92 -11.29 -18.08
N ASN A 3 30.58 -12.37 -18.50
CA ASN A 3 30.49 -12.91 -19.85
C ASN A 3 29.17 -13.67 -20.04
N ILE A 4 28.13 -12.98 -20.55
CA ILE A 4 26.79 -13.50 -20.81
C ILE A 4 26.81 -14.73 -21.76
N LYS A 5 27.86 -14.92 -22.57
CA LYS A 5 27.98 -16.10 -23.45
C LYS A 5 28.25 -17.41 -22.70
N SER A 6 28.82 -17.39 -21.49
CA SER A 6 29.05 -18.63 -20.72
C SER A 6 27.79 -19.14 -20.02
N LEU A 7 26.84 -18.24 -19.68
CA LEU A 7 25.55 -18.60 -19.09
C LEU A 7 24.62 -19.29 -20.10
N PHE A 8 24.70 -18.92 -21.39
CA PHE A 8 23.86 -19.54 -22.42
C PHE A 8 24.31 -20.94 -22.85
N LYS A 9 25.59 -21.29 -22.63
CA LYS A 9 26.14 -22.61 -23.02
C LYS A 9 25.68 -23.75 -22.11
N VAL A 10 25.23 -23.44 -20.89
CA VAL A 10 24.64 -24.41 -19.95
C VAL A 10 23.18 -24.76 -20.31
N LEU A 11 22.49 -23.91 -21.08
CA LEU A 11 21.12 -24.15 -21.52
C LEU A 11 20.98 -25.00 -22.79
N THR A 12 22.08 -25.35 -23.48
CA THR A 12 22.04 -26.07 -24.76
C THR A 12 22.62 -27.48 -24.74
N THR A 13 23.01 -28.00 -23.57
CA THR A 13 23.32 -29.44 -23.46
C THR A 13 22.01 -30.22 -23.49
N ARG A 14 21.68 -30.80 -24.66
CA ARG A 14 20.66 -31.83 -24.78
C ARG A 14 20.95 -32.88 -23.71
N PRO A 15 20.07 -33.07 -22.70
CA PRO A 15 20.25 -34.19 -21.80
C PRO A 15 20.10 -35.44 -22.66
N GLY A 16 21.04 -36.38 -22.54
CA GLY A 16 20.81 -37.72 -23.08
C GLY A 16 19.46 -38.24 -22.60
N ASN A 17 18.75 -38.98 -23.45
CA ASN A 17 17.43 -39.58 -23.17
C ASN A 17 17.49 -40.45 -21.90
N ALA A 18 17.39 -39.82 -20.73
CA ALA A 18 17.00 -40.47 -19.51
C ALA A 18 15.47 -40.53 -19.57
N GLN A 19 14.93 -41.71 -19.88
CA GLN A 19 13.49 -41.99 -19.81
C GLN A 19 12.98 -41.46 -18.46
N ARG A 20 12.17 -40.39 -18.52
CA ARG A 20 11.63 -39.79 -17.31
C ARG A 20 10.50 -40.67 -16.80
N SER A 21 10.64 -41.10 -15.55
CA SER A 21 9.60 -41.82 -14.82
C SER A 21 8.22 -41.18 -14.98
N LEU A 22 7.18 -41.99 -15.19
CA LEU A 22 5.76 -41.66 -15.25
C LEU A 22 5.34 -40.81 -14.05
N LYS A 23 5.85 -41.16 -12.86
CA LYS A 23 5.66 -40.38 -11.64
C LYS A 23 6.28 -38.99 -11.77
N THR A 24 7.51 -38.90 -12.25
CA THR A 24 8.22 -37.61 -12.43
C THR A 24 7.55 -36.75 -13.51
N GLN A 25 7.05 -37.34 -14.59
CA GLN A 25 6.32 -36.61 -15.63
C GLN A 25 5.02 -36.00 -15.07
N LEU A 26 4.26 -36.77 -14.29
CA LEU A 26 3.00 -36.35 -13.69
C LEU A 26 3.22 -35.25 -12.65
N ILE A 27 4.18 -35.46 -11.73
CA ILE A 27 4.53 -34.48 -10.69
C ILE A 27 5.07 -33.19 -11.31
N SER A 28 5.97 -33.26 -12.29
CA SER A 28 6.54 -32.05 -12.90
C SER A 28 5.49 -31.15 -13.55
N ARG A 29 4.47 -31.72 -14.18
CA ARG A 29 3.36 -30.97 -14.79
C ARG A 29 2.44 -30.34 -13.73
N LEU A 30 2.12 -31.07 -12.66
CA LEU A 30 1.38 -30.52 -11.52
C LEU A 30 2.13 -29.35 -10.87
N VAL A 31 3.44 -29.51 -10.66
CA VAL A 31 4.29 -28.46 -10.08
C VAL A 31 4.29 -27.20 -10.96
N ILE A 32 4.34 -27.35 -12.29
CA ILE A 32 4.25 -26.20 -13.20
C ILE A 32 2.93 -25.45 -13.04
N ILE A 33 1.79 -26.16 -12.94
CA ILE A 33 0.48 -25.54 -12.75
C ILE A 33 0.44 -24.75 -11.43
N VAL A 34 0.92 -25.36 -10.34
CA VAL A 34 0.99 -24.70 -9.02
C VAL A 34 1.89 -23.48 -9.06
N LEU A 35 3.04 -23.54 -9.75
CA LEU A 35 3.94 -22.40 -9.90
C LEU A 35 3.30 -21.25 -10.69
N VAL A 36 2.56 -21.56 -11.76
CA VAL A 36 1.86 -20.54 -12.55
C VAL A 36 0.77 -19.87 -11.70
N ILE A 37 -0.09 -20.65 -11.04
CA ILE A 37 -1.16 -20.11 -10.19
C ILE A 37 -0.58 -19.32 -9.01
N GLY A 38 0.48 -19.84 -8.38
CA GLY A 38 1.18 -19.19 -7.28
C GLY A 38 1.81 -17.86 -7.70
N GLY A 39 2.52 -17.84 -8.83
CA GLY A 39 3.14 -16.63 -9.36
C GLY A 39 2.11 -15.54 -9.68
N VAL A 40 1.01 -15.91 -10.34
CA VAL A 40 -0.09 -14.99 -10.67
C VAL A 40 -0.75 -14.44 -9.40
N SER A 41 -1.02 -15.30 -8.41
CA SER A 41 -1.58 -14.90 -7.12
C SER A 41 -0.67 -13.92 -6.36
N ILE A 42 0.65 -14.16 -6.37
CA ILE A 42 1.63 -13.29 -5.72
C ILE A 42 1.64 -11.90 -6.37
N ILE A 43 1.66 -11.83 -7.71
CA ILE A 43 1.61 -10.55 -8.43
C ILE A 43 0.33 -9.78 -8.09
N SER A 44 -0.82 -10.48 -8.11
CA SER A 44 -2.11 -9.88 -7.77
C SER A 44 -2.14 -9.34 -6.34
N TYR A 45 -1.53 -10.06 -5.38
CA TYR A 45 -1.44 -9.62 -4.00
C TYR A 45 -0.64 -8.33 -3.84
N PHE A 46 0.49 -8.18 -4.54
CA PHE A 46 1.29 -6.96 -4.48
C PHE A 46 0.56 -5.75 -5.06
N VAL A 47 -0.16 -5.93 -6.18
CA VAL A 47 -0.97 -4.85 -6.79
C VAL A 47 -2.07 -4.40 -5.84
N PHE A 48 -2.81 -5.34 -5.27
CA PHE A 48 -3.88 -5.04 -4.31
C PHE A 48 -3.34 -4.31 -3.07
N ARG A 49 -2.19 -4.77 -2.55
CA ARG A 49 -1.54 -4.15 -1.40
C ARG A 49 -1.10 -2.71 -1.68
N ALA A 50 -0.55 -2.45 -2.86
CA ALA A 50 -0.16 -1.10 -3.26
C ALA A 50 -1.36 -0.13 -3.28
N THR A 51 -2.53 -0.56 -3.76
CA THR A 51 -3.76 0.25 -3.73
C THR A 51 -4.23 0.53 -2.29
N ILE A 52 -4.22 -0.48 -1.41
CA ILE A 52 -4.58 -0.29 0.01
C ILE A 52 -3.63 0.69 0.71
N ASP A 53 -2.32 0.56 0.45
CA ASP A 53 -1.33 1.44 1.09
C ASP A 53 -1.52 2.90 0.64
N GLN A 54 -1.90 3.15 -0.62
CA GLN A 54 -2.26 4.50 -1.07
C GLN A 54 -3.53 5.04 -0.39
N MET A 55 -4.57 4.22 -0.25
CA MET A 55 -5.77 4.63 0.50
C MET A 55 -5.44 4.97 1.96
N ARG A 56 -4.51 4.24 2.58
CA ARG A 56 -4.07 4.55 3.94
C ARG A 56 -3.40 5.91 4.01
N ILE A 57 -2.47 6.21 3.09
CA ILE A 57 -1.78 7.51 3.05
C ILE A 57 -2.78 8.65 2.85
N MET A 58 -3.79 8.49 1.98
CA MET A 58 -4.85 9.49 1.78
C MET A 58 -5.61 9.79 3.07
N VAL A 59 -6.08 8.75 3.78
CA VAL A 59 -6.82 8.90 5.04
C VAL A 59 -5.93 9.55 6.09
N GLU A 60 -4.67 9.12 6.19
CA GLU A 60 -3.70 9.65 7.15
C GLU A 60 -3.40 11.13 6.88
N THR A 61 -3.14 11.52 5.64
CA THR A 61 -2.88 12.91 5.24
C THR A 61 -4.08 13.81 5.55
N THR A 62 -5.29 13.36 5.21
CA THR A 62 -6.53 14.11 5.50
C THR A 62 -6.76 14.28 7.00
N MET A 63 -6.53 13.20 7.78
CA MET A 63 -6.65 13.24 9.24
C MET A 63 -5.64 14.19 9.88
N ILE A 64 -4.37 14.13 9.46
CA ILE A 64 -3.30 15.00 9.97
C ILE A 64 -3.63 16.46 9.68
N ALA A 65 -4.07 16.78 8.45
CA ALA A 65 -4.47 18.14 8.09
C ALA A 65 -5.64 18.63 8.96
N ASN A 66 -6.66 17.80 9.13
CA ASN A 66 -7.82 18.14 9.94
C ASN A 66 -7.49 18.32 11.44
N ASN A 67 -6.47 17.63 11.96
CA ASN A 67 -6.01 17.76 13.35
C ASN A 67 -5.31 19.10 13.65
N ILE A 68 -5.04 19.94 12.65
CA ILE A 68 -4.51 21.30 12.85
C ILE A 68 -5.66 22.28 13.20
N ILE A 69 -6.88 22.04 12.70
CA ILE A 69 -8.00 22.97 12.79
C ILE A 69 -8.38 23.28 14.24
N GLN A 70 -8.62 22.24 15.05
CA GLN A 70 -9.09 22.43 16.42
C GLN A 70 -8.06 23.19 17.28
N PRO A 71 -6.77 22.79 17.37
CA PRO A 71 -5.76 23.57 18.09
C PRO A 71 -5.68 25.04 17.61
N ALA A 72 -5.72 25.26 16.29
CA ALA A 72 -5.70 26.61 15.73
C ALA A 72 -6.93 27.44 16.14
N GLN A 73 -8.10 26.85 16.29
CA GLN A 73 -9.32 27.54 16.73
C GLN A 73 -9.41 27.74 18.25
N GLU A 74 -8.75 26.91 19.04
CA GLU A 74 -8.75 27.00 20.50
C GLU A 74 -7.80 28.06 21.04
N ILE A 75 -6.62 28.22 20.43
CA ILE A 75 -5.58 29.14 20.90
C ILE A 75 -6.11 30.58 21.14
N PRO A 76 -6.91 31.22 20.26
CA PRO A 76 -7.39 32.58 20.50
C PRO A 76 -8.25 32.69 21.76
N ASN A 77 -9.09 31.71 22.03
CA ASN A 77 -9.94 31.69 23.24
C ASN A 77 -9.10 31.44 24.50
N THR A 78 -8.13 30.53 24.42
CA THR A 78 -7.20 30.25 25.53
C THR A 78 -6.32 31.47 25.82
N LEU A 79 -5.89 32.20 24.80
CA LEU A 79 -5.11 33.43 24.93
C LEU A 79 -5.93 34.57 25.57
N TRP A 80 -7.21 34.70 25.21
CA TRP A 80 -8.14 35.59 25.92
C TRP A 80 -8.31 35.18 27.39
N SER A 81 -8.50 33.89 27.68
CA SER A 81 -8.56 33.38 29.06
C SER A 81 -7.27 33.70 29.82
N PHE A 82 -6.12 33.50 29.21
CA PHE A 82 -4.82 33.78 29.82
C PHE A 82 -4.67 35.27 30.16
N TYR A 83 -5.09 36.17 29.27
CA TYR A 83 -5.09 37.61 29.50
C TYR A 83 -5.92 38.01 30.74
N TYR A 84 -7.13 37.45 30.91
CA TYR A 84 -8.01 37.79 32.04
C TYR A 84 -7.66 37.05 33.34
N ASN A 85 -7.43 35.74 33.25
CA ASN A 85 -7.33 34.84 34.40
C ASN A 85 -5.90 34.62 34.88
N LYS A 86 -4.90 34.88 34.02
CA LYS A 86 -3.45 34.80 34.33
C LYS A 86 -3.00 33.45 34.87
N GLN A 87 -3.65 32.36 34.44
CA GLN A 87 -3.27 31.01 34.85
C GLN A 87 -2.16 30.48 33.95
N ASP A 88 -1.08 29.99 34.55
CA ASP A 88 0.03 29.38 33.79
C ASP A 88 -0.40 28.15 32.97
N THR A 89 -1.48 27.49 33.40
CA THR A 89 -2.11 26.37 32.68
C THR A 89 -2.66 26.76 31.30
N ASP A 90 -3.10 28.01 31.10
CA ASP A 90 -3.56 28.48 29.81
C ASP A 90 -2.37 28.73 28.86
N ARG A 91 -1.24 29.20 29.40
CA ARG A 91 0.02 29.34 28.64
C ARG A 91 0.55 27.99 28.19
N GLU A 92 0.53 26.99 29.07
CA GLU A 92 0.94 25.61 28.75
C GLU A 92 0.07 25.03 27.63
N LYS A 93 -1.25 25.17 27.70
CA LYS A 93 -2.17 24.73 26.63
C LYS A 93 -1.90 25.38 25.27
N ILE A 94 -1.56 26.67 25.24
CA ILE A 94 -1.20 27.37 24.00
C ILE A 94 0.05 26.75 23.38
N HIS A 95 1.07 26.51 24.21
CA HIS A 95 2.31 25.87 23.78
C HIS A 95 2.08 24.45 23.27
N ASP A 96 1.28 23.64 23.97
CA ASP A 96 0.94 22.27 23.56
C ASP A 96 0.18 22.26 22.21
N ASN A 97 -0.79 23.17 22.04
CA ASN A 97 -1.53 23.28 20.79
C ASN A 97 -0.63 23.72 19.62
N LEU A 98 0.33 24.63 19.85
CA LEU A 98 1.35 24.99 18.85
C LEU A 98 2.24 23.81 18.48
N ALA A 99 2.69 23.02 19.46
CA ALA A 99 3.50 21.84 19.22
C ALA A 99 2.74 20.78 18.39
N VAL A 100 1.43 20.59 18.65
CA VAL A 100 0.56 19.71 17.85
C VAL A 100 0.47 20.19 16.40
N ILE A 101 0.28 21.50 16.19
CA ILE A 101 0.23 22.10 14.85
C ILE A 101 1.55 21.87 14.10
N GLN A 102 2.69 22.17 14.72
CA GLN A 102 4.01 22.01 14.09
C GLN A 102 4.34 20.55 13.77
N ASN A 103 3.99 19.61 14.66
CA ASN A 103 4.16 18.19 14.42
C ASN A 103 3.31 17.72 13.23
N ASN A 104 2.03 18.09 13.19
CA ASN A 104 1.15 17.75 12.07
C ASN A 104 1.63 18.37 10.75
N LEU A 105 2.13 19.61 10.76
CA LEU A 105 2.72 20.25 9.58
C LEU A 105 3.94 19.47 9.06
N THR A 106 4.80 19.01 9.96
CA THR A 106 5.96 18.16 9.62
C THR A 106 5.51 16.84 8.98
N LEU A 107 4.48 16.19 9.55
CA LEU A 107 3.94 14.95 9.01
C LEU A 107 3.27 15.14 7.63
N LEU A 108 2.58 16.26 7.40
CA LEU A 108 2.01 16.59 6.09
C LEU A 108 3.09 16.69 5.01
N SER A 109 4.18 17.40 5.30
CA SER A 109 5.29 17.55 4.34
C SER A 109 5.91 16.22 3.91
N ALA A 110 5.84 15.19 4.76
CA ALA A 110 6.38 13.86 4.46
C ALA A 110 5.40 12.98 3.64
N ASN A 111 4.11 13.26 3.71
CA ASN A 111 3.05 12.46 3.11
C ASN A 111 2.58 12.99 1.75
N ILE A 112 2.62 14.31 1.56
CA ILE A 112 2.30 14.99 0.30
C ILE A 112 3.43 14.76 -0.70
N LYS A 113 3.10 14.37 -1.93
CA LYS A 113 4.10 13.98 -2.94
C LYS A 113 3.94 14.63 -4.30
N ASP A 114 2.75 15.14 -4.59
CA ASP A 114 2.46 15.84 -5.82
C ASP A 114 2.69 17.35 -5.67
N GLU A 115 2.85 18.01 -6.81
CA GLU A 115 3.17 19.43 -6.91
C GLU A 115 2.04 20.32 -6.40
N GLU A 116 0.79 20.00 -6.76
CA GLU A 116 -0.40 20.79 -6.41
C GLU A 116 -0.70 20.73 -4.90
N GLY A 117 -0.57 19.54 -4.31
CA GLY A 117 -0.62 19.35 -2.86
C GLY A 117 0.48 20.10 -2.13
N MET A 118 1.71 20.12 -2.68
CA MET A 118 2.83 20.86 -2.08
C MET A 118 2.63 22.38 -2.12
N ASP A 119 2.09 22.92 -3.22
CA ASP A 119 1.76 24.35 -3.31
C ASP A 119 0.70 24.77 -2.27
N SER A 120 -0.31 23.91 -2.07
CA SER A 120 -1.35 24.09 -1.05
C SER A 120 -0.74 24.01 0.36
N PHE A 121 0.19 23.08 0.58
CA PHE A 121 0.93 22.93 1.83
C PHE A 121 1.79 24.16 2.15
N ASP A 122 2.54 24.68 1.18
CA ASP A 122 3.40 25.84 1.36
C ASP A 122 2.58 27.09 1.74
N SER A 123 1.40 27.24 1.14
CA SER A 123 0.44 28.29 1.48
C SER A 123 -0.03 28.16 2.93
N LEU A 124 -0.40 26.95 3.37
CA LEU A 124 -0.77 26.67 4.76
C LEU A 124 0.40 26.94 5.73
N ALA A 125 1.62 26.53 5.38
CA ALA A 125 2.81 26.73 6.20
C ALA A 125 3.12 28.22 6.39
N ALA A 126 2.97 29.03 5.34
CA ALA A 126 3.14 30.48 5.41
C ALA A 126 2.10 31.12 6.37
N ILE A 127 0.83 30.73 6.24
CA ILE A 127 -0.25 31.23 7.13
C ILE A 127 0.03 30.84 8.59
N LEU A 128 0.47 29.60 8.84
CA LEU A 128 0.81 29.12 10.17
C LEU A 128 2.02 29.83 10.78
N THR A 129 2.99 30.22 9.95
CA THR A 129 4.12 31.04 10.38
C THR A 129 3.65 32.41 10.87
N THR A 130 2.80 33.09 10.11
CA THR A 130 2.17 34.34 10.54
C THR A 130 1.33 34.17 11.80
N TYR A 131 0.64 33.03 11.93
CA TYR A 131 -0.15 32.71 13.11
C TYR A 131 0.70 32.59 14.37
N GLU A 132 1.82 31.87 14.30
CA GLU A 132 2.78 31.73 15.40
C GLU A 132 3.40 33.07 15.82
N GLU A 133 3.72 33.94 14.85
CA GLU A 133 4.21 35.29 15.12
C GLU A 133 3.16 36.13 15.87
N LEU A 134 1.90 36.12 15.43
CA LEU A 134 0.82 36.85 16.11
C LEU A 134 0.60 36.37 17.55
N ILE A 135 0.66 35.05 17.80
CA ILE A 135 0.56 34.48 19.16
C ILE A 135 1.72 34.97 20.02
N THR A 136 2.94 34.93 19.49
CA THR A 136 4.14 35.37 20.20
C THR A 136 4.05 36.84 20.57
N ASN A 137 3.66 37.69 19.63
CA ASN A 137 3.49 39.13 19.84
C ASN A 137 2.39 39.42 20.88
N ALA A 138 1.26 38.70 20.83
CA ALA A 138 0.19 38.88 21.79
C ALA A 138 0.58 38.43 23.22
N LEU A 139 1.30 37.32 23.35
CA LEU A 139 1.85 36.88 24.64
C LEU A 139 2.84 37.88 25.22
N GLN A 140 3.74 38.42 24.39
CA GLN A 140 4.70 39.43 24.79
C GLN A 140 3.98 40.72 25.25
N LEU A 141 3.04 41.23 24.46
CA LEU A 141 2.31 42.45 24.79
C LEU A 141 1.48 42.28 26.07
N ASN A 142 0.92 41.10 26.33
CA ASN A 142 0.24 40.81 27.60
C ASN A 142 1.21 40.93 28.79
N GLU A 143 2.43 40.42 28.69
CA GLU A 143 3.45 40.57 29.74
C GLU A 143 3.87 42.04 29.93
N GLU A 144 4.00 42.81 28.85
CA GLU A 144 4.32 44.24 28.92
C GLU A 144 3.21 45.05 29.58
N ILE A 145 1.93 44.76 29.27
CA ILE A 145 0.76 45.38 29.94
C ILE A 145 0.82 45.10 31.44
N ARG A 146 1.13 43.86 31.82
CA ARG A 146 1.26 43.45 33.24
C ARG A 146 2.38 44.20 33.94
N ALA A 147 3.58 44.23 33.36
CA ALA A 147 4.75 44.88 33.95
C ALA A 147 4.50 46.38 34.16
N THR A 148 3.89 47.05 33.18
CA THR A 148 3.57 48.48 33.24
C THR A 148 2.51 48.78 34.31
N SER A 149 1.48 47.93 34.41
CA SER A 149 0.41 48.08 35.41
C SER A 149 0.89 47.89 36.85
N ILE A 150 1.88 47.03 37.09
CA ILE A 150 2.42 46.73 38.43
C ILE A 150 3.38 47.83 38.89
N THR A 151 4.28 48.27 38.01
CA THR A 151 5.36 49.24 38.33
C THR A 151 4.81 50.61 38.73
N HIS A 152 3.72 51.06 38.12
CA HIS A 152 3.19 52.41 38.30
C HIS A 152 1.98 52.49 39.25
N ALA A 153 1.57 51.38 39.86
CA ALA A 153 0.55 51.39 40.91
C ALA A 153 1.03 52.08 42.20
N ALA A 154 2.33 52.40 42.31
CA ALA A 154 2.96 53.01 43.48
C ALA A 154 3.25 54.53 43.33
N ASP A 155 3.07 55.11 42.13
CA ASP A 155 3.45 56.51 41.83
C ASP A 155 2.23 57.42 41.60
N GLU A 156 2.36 58.73 41.89
CA GLU A 156 1.30 59.75 41.72
C GLU A 156 1.01 60.13 40.25
N GLU A 157 1.80 59.67 39.27
CA GLU A 157 1.66 59.92 37.81
C GLU A 157 0.61 59.02 37.11
N VAL A 158 -0.50 58.74 37.79
CA VAL A 158 -1.51 57.74 37.40
C VAL A 158 -2.20 58.05 36.05
N ARG A 159 -2.27 59.32 35.62
CA ARG A 159 -3.02 59.72 34.41
C ARG A 159 -2.34 59.33 33.10
N ASP A 160 -1.02 59.51 32.99
CA ASP A 160 -0.29 59.22 31.76
C ASP A 160 -0.12 57.71 31.57
N VAL A 161 0.17 56.99 32.66
CA VAL A 161 0.24 55.52 32.71
C VAL A 161 -1.08 54.87 32.28
N SER A 162 -2.22 55.40 32.75
CA SER A 162 -3.52 54.88 32.36
C SER A 162 -3.76 54.98 30.85
N SER A 163 -3.35 56.09 30.23
CA SER A 163 -3.47 56.27 28.77
C SER A 163 -2.55 55.33 27.98
N LEU A 164 -1.33 55.07 28.48
CA LEU A 164 -0.39 54.12 27.89
C LEU A 164 -0.93 52.69 27.94
N VAL A 165 -1.39 52.24 29.12
CA VAL A 165 -1.98 50.91 29.29
C VAL A 165 -3.22 50.75 28.42
N GLN A 166 -4.09 51.76 28.32
CA GLN A 166 -5.23 51.72 27.39
C GLN A 166 -4.79 51.58 25.92
N GLY A 167 -3.71 52.25 25.52
CA GLY A 167 -3.11 52.10 24.20
C GLY A 167 -2.68 50.66 23.92
N MET A 168 -1.95 50.05 24.85
CA MET A 168 -1.47 48.66 24.74
C MET A 168 -2.62 47.64 24.76
N VAL A 169 -3.65 47.84 25.58
CA VAL A 169 -4.84 46.97 25.59
C VAL A 169 -5.59 47.04 24.26
N ARG A 170 -5.67 48.22 23.65
CA ARG A 170 -6.25 48.39 22.31
C ARG A 170 -5.43 47.65 21.25
N GLU A 171 -4.11 47.75 21.29
CA GLU A 171 -3.21 47.01 20.41
C GLU A 171 -3.34 45.50 20.59
N PHE A 172 -3.41 45.01 21.84
CA PHE A 172 -3.67 43.61 22.15
C PHE A 172 -5.01 43.15 21.56
N THR A 173 -6.05 43.97 21.67
CA THR A 173 -7.37 43.66 21.08
C THR A 173 -7.29 43.52 19.56
N VAL A 174 -6.51 44.39 18.89
CA VAL A 174 -6.25 44.28 17.44
C VAL A 174 -5.52 42.98 17.10
N PHE A 175 -4.47 42.60 17.83
CA PHE A 175 -3.80 41.32 17.64
C PHE A 175 -4.76 40.14 17.81
N MET A 176 -5.66 40.18 18.80
CA MET A 176 -6.65 39.12 19.00
C MET A 176 -7.65 39.02 17.84
N GLU A 177 -8.10 40.15 17.28
CA GLU A 177 -8.97 40.15 16.10
C GLU A 177 -8.27 39.56 14.87
N GLU A 178 -7.00 39.93 14.65
CA GLU A 178 -6.18 39.36 13.58
C GLU A 178 -5.94 37.87 13.79
N LEU A 179 -5.67 37.45 15.03
CA LEU A 179 -5.46 36.04 15.37
C LEU A 179 -6.71 35.18 15.05
N VAL A 180 -7.91 35.67 15.40
CA VAL A 180 -9.18 35.01 15.05
C VAL A 180 -9.41 35.00 13.53
N LYS A 181 -8.96 36.03 12.81
CA LYS A 181 -9.05 36.06 11.35
C LYS A 181 -8.10 35.03 10.72
N VAL A 182 -6.85 34.98 11.17
CA VAL A 182 -5.85 34.03 10.66
C VAL A 182 -6.22 32.59 11.00
N SER A 183 -6.81 32.31 12.18
CA SER A 183 -7.29 30.95 12.49
C SER A 183 -8.41 30.46 11.56
N ARG A 184 -9.25 31.37 11.03
CA ARG A 184 -10.20 31.04 9.96
C ARG A 184 -9.51 30.78 8.63
N PHE A 185 -8.51 31.58 8.26
CA PHE A 185 -7.71 31.32 7.06
C PHE A 185 -6.95 29.99 7.12
N ILE A 186 -6.46 29.60 8.30
CA ILE A 186 -5.87 28.25 8.51
C ILE A 186 -6.90 27.17 8.18
N LYS A 187 -8.13 27.31 8.70
CA LYS A 187 -9.21 26.36 8.40
C LYS A 187 -9.49 26.27 6.90
N ASP A 188 -9.63 27.41 6.24
CA ASP A 188 -9.92 27.48 4.80
C ASP A 188 -8.77 26.86 3.98
N ALA A 189 -7.51 27.16 4.31
CA ALA A 189 -6.34 26.58 3.67
C ALA A 189 -6.22 25.06 3.90
N ILE A 190 -6.63 24.56 5.07
CA ILE A 190 -6.69 23.12 5.32
C ILE A 190 -7.79 22.46 4.49
N GLU A 191 -8.97 23.07 4.38
CA GLU A 191 -10.06 22.56 3.55
C GLU A 191 -9.67 22.52 2.06
N GLU A 192 -8.94 23.53 1.59
CA GLU A 192 -8.35 23.58 0.25
C GLU A 192 -7.32 22.47 0.06
N LEU A 193 -6.32 22.34 0.95
CA LEU A 193 -5.32 21.28 0.90
C LEU A 193 -5.96 19.89 0.87
N ILE A 194 -6.94 19.62 1.75
CA ILE A 194 -7.67 18.34 1.77
C ILE A 194 -8.37 18.10 0.44
N THR A 195 -8.98 19.13 -0.14
CA THR A 195 -9.69 19.03 -1.43
C THR A 195 -8.73 18.72 -2.57
N THR A 196 -7.58 19.40 -2.61
CA THR A 196 -6.50 19.17 -3.58
C THR A 196 -5.97 17.74 -3.48
N GLU A 197 -5.62 17.29 -2.28
CA GLU A 197 -5.15 15.93 -2.04
C GLU A 197 -6.19 14.88 -2.43
N LEU A 198 -7.46 15.06 -2.06
CA LEU A 198 -8.54 14.15 -2.44
C LEU A 198 -8.72 14.06 -3.97
N SER A 199 -8.58 15.18 -4.68
CA SER A 199 -8.62 15.23 -6.14
C SER A 199 -7.45 14.47 -6.78
N TYR A 200 -6.25 14.66 -6.24
CA TYR A 200 -5.06 13.92 -6.65
C TYR A 200 -5.24 12.41 -6.42
N TYR A 201 -5.63 11.99 -5.22
CA TYR A 201 -5.88 10.58 -4.92
C TYR A 201 -7.03 10.01 -5.73
N HIS A 202 -8.07 10.77 -6.04
CA HIS A 202 -9.14 10.32 -6.92
C HIS A 202 -8.59 10.00 -8.32
N THR A 203 -7.78 10.88 -8.89
CA THR A 203 -7.16 10.69 -10.21
C THR A 203 -6.23 9.48 -10.22
N VAL A 204 -5.38 9.36 -9.21
CA VAL A 204 -4.46 8.23 -9.04
C VAL A 204 -5.22 6.91 -8.86
N ASN A 205 -6.28 6.90 -8.04
CA ASN A 205 -7.13 5.73 -7.83
C ASN A 205 -7.84 5.31 -9.11
N VAL A 206 -8.39 6.23 -9.91
CA VAL A 206 -9.03 5.89 -11.19
C VAL A 206 -8.04 5.21 -12.15
N GLU A 207 -6.80 5.71 -12.22
CA GLU A 207 -5.76 5.11 -13.05
C GLU A 207 -5.35 3.72 -12.54
N LEU A 208 -5.20 3.57 -11.22
CA LEU A 208 -4.90 2.28 -10.59
C LEU A 208 -6.04 1.27 -10.71
N GLU A 209 -7.29 1.69 -10.59
CA GLU A 209 -8.46 0.83 -10.76
C GLU A 209 -8.54 0.33 -12.20
N ARG A 210 -8.29 1.18 -13.20
CA ARG A 210 -8.22 0.73 -14.61
C ARG A 210 -7.14 -0.32 -14.79
N ARG A 211 -5.93 -0.09 -14.28
CA ARG A 211 -4.81 -1.05 -14.34
C ARG A 211 -5.12 -2.32 -13.56
N SER A 212 -5.70 -2.20 -12.38
CA SER A 212 -6.09 -3.29 -11.49
C SER A 212 -7.17 -4.16 -12.13
N ASN A 213 -8.19 -3.58 -12.74
CA ASN A 213 -9.24 -4.31 -13.45
C ASN A 213 -8.69 -5.06 -14.66
N LEU A 214 -7.81 -4.43 -15.45
CA LEU A 214 -7.15 -5.09 -16.58
C LEU A 214 -6.29 -6.27 -16.10
N LEU A 215 -5.47 -6.06 -15.05
CA LEU A 215 -4.64 -7.11 -14.46
C LEU A 215 -5.50 -8.23 -13.86
N GLY A 216 -6.58 -7.90 -13.15
CA GLY A 216 -7.53 -8.86 -12.61
C GLY A 216 -8.19 -9.70 -13.68
N LEU A 217 -8.58 -9.09 -14.81
CA LEU A 217 -9.10 -9.81 -15.97
C LEU A 217 -8.06 -10.75 -16.58
N VAL A 218 -6.81 -10.28 -16.75
CA VAL A 218 -5.70 -11.12 -17.25
C VAL A 218 -5.44 -12.29 -16.31
N VAL A 219 -5.38 -12.05 -15.00
CA VAL A 219 -5.24 -13.09 -13.96
C VAL A 219 -6.36 -14.13 -14.09
N LEU A 220 -7.61 -13.69 -14.20
CA LEU A 220 -8.76 -14.56 -14.36
C LEU A 220 -8.64 -15.41 -15.64
N LEU A 221 -8.28 -14.80 -16.77
CA LEU A 221 -8.08 -15.51 -18.03
C LEU A 221 -6.97 -16.56 -17.92
N VAL A 222 -5.86 -16.24 -17.26
CA VAL A 222 -4.76 -17.19 -17.05
C VAL A 222 -5.20 -18.36 -16.18
N ILE A 223 -5.94 -18.12 -15.09
CA ILE A 223 -6.48 -19.18 -14.23
C ILE A 223 -7.44 -20.09 -15.02
N VAL A 224 -8.36 -19.51 -15.79
CA VAL A 224 -9.32 -20.27 -16.62
C VAL A 224 -8.57 -21.07 -17.70
N ALA A 225 -7.65 -20.45 -18.43
CA ALA A 225 -6.89 -21.11 -19.49
C ALA A 225 -6.01 -22.24 -18.95
N THR A 226 -5.30 -22.03 -17.85
CA THR A 226 -4.51 -23.07 -17.18
C THR A 226 -5.37 -24.19 -16.64
N GLY A 227 -6.55 -23.89 -16.09
CA GLY A 227 -7.55 -24.89 -15.68
C GLY A 227 -8.01 -25.78 -16.84
N ILE A 228 -8.43 -25.17 -17.96
CA ILE A 228 -8.86 -25.90 -19.16
C ILE A 228 -7.72 -26.77 -19.70
N LEU A 229 -6.52 -26.20 -19.85
CA LEU A 229 -5.34 -26.93 -20.31
C LEU A 229 -5.00 -28.11 -19.40
N SER A 230 -5.13 -27.93 -18.09
CA SER A 230 -4.89 -28.99 -17.10
C SER A 230 -5.88 -30.14 -17.24
N ILE A 231 -7.17 -29.83 -17.43
CA ILE A 231 -8.23 -30.83 -17.62
C ILE A 231 -8.01 -31.60 -18.92
N VAL A 232 -7.83 -30.89 -20.05
CA VAL A 232 -7.59 -31.51 -21.37
C VAL A 232 -6.37 -32.43 -21.31
N TYR A 233 -5.29 -31.93 -20.72
CA TYR A 233 -4.06 -32.67 -20.56
C TYR A 233 -4.27 -33.92 -19.67
N ALA A 234 -4.96 -33.80 -18.54
CA ALA A 234 -5.26 -34.92 -17.66
C ALA A 234 -6.07 -36.00 -18.38
N VAL A 235 -7.13 -35.62 -19.11
CA VAL A 235 -7.97 -36.57 -19.87
C VAL A 235 -7.14 -37.32 -20.93
N ILE A 236 -6.32 -36.61 -21.72
CA ILE A 236 -5.47 -37.25 -22.75
C ILE A 236 -4.42 -38.17 -22.10
N TYR A 237 -3.82 -37.75 -21.01
CA TYR A 237 -2.77 -38.51 -20.34
C TYR A 237 -3.33 -39.78 -19.68
N PHE A 238 -4.37 -39.66 -18.86
CA PHE A 238 -4.97 -40.80 -18.17
C PHE A 238 -5.62 -41.79 -19.13
N SER A 239 -6.25 -41.32 -20.21
CA SER A 239 -6.81 -42.24 -21.22
C SER A 239 -5.73 -43.11 -21.89
N ARG A 240 -4.54 -42.56 -22.18
CA ARG A 240 -3.41 -43.34 -22.73
C ARG A 240 -2.84 -44.35 -21.74
N VAL A 241 -2.63 -43.91 -20.50
CA VAL A 241 -2.10 -44.77 -19.42
C VAL A 241 -3.06 -45.91 -19.12
N THR A 242 -4.31 -45.59 -18.81
CA THR A 242 -5.34 -46.57 -18.48
C THR A 242 -5.62 -47.51 -19.66
N GLY A 243 -5.61 -47.00 -20.90
CA GLY A 243 -5.78 -47.85 -22.08
C GLY A 243 -4.66 -48.88 -22.25
N THR A 244 -3.40 -48.51 -21.97
CA THR A 244 -2.27 -49.44 -22.05
C THR A 244 -2.32 -50.47 -20.92
N ILE A 245 -2.59 -50.03 -19.69
CA ILE A 245 -2.74 -50.92 -18.52
C ILE A 245 -3.91 -51.90 -18.73
N SER A 246 -5.05 -51.43 -19.25
CA SER A 246 -6.22 -52.27 -19.50
C SER A 246 -5.93 -53.36 -20.54
N ARG A 247 -5.21 -53.04 -21.63
CA ARG A 247 -4.77 -54.03 -22.62
C ARG A 247 -3.82 -55.06 -22.02
N LEU A 248 -2.85 -54.63 -21.21
CA LEU A 248 -1.94 -55.52 -20.48
C LEU A 248 -2.70 -56.49 -19.57
N ALA A 249 -3.64 -55.96 -18.76
CA ALA A 249 -4.44 -56.76 -17.86
C ALA A 249 -5.29 -57.79 -18.60
N TYR A 250 -5.94 -57.38 -19.70
CA TYR A 250 -6.77 -58.27 -20.50
C TYR A 250 -5.97 -59.38 -21.19
N SER A 251 -4.83 -59.05 -21.81
CA SER A 251 -3.95 -60.06 -22.41
C SER A 251 -3.35 -61.02 -21.38
N ALA A 252 -2.98 -60.52 -20.20
CA ALA A 252 -2.50 -61.37 -19.11
C ALA A 252 -3.59 -62.36 -18.65
N GLN A 253 -4.85 -61.91 -18.57
CA GLN A 253 -5.98 -62.77 -18.23
C GLN A 253 -6.22 -63.85 -19.28
N LYS A 254 -6.09 -63.54 -20.57
CA LYS A 254 -6.18 -64.53 -21.66
C LYS A 254 -5.11 -65.61 -21.54
N ILE A 255 -3.86 -65.21 -21.32
CA ILE A 255 -2.74 -66.14 -21.11
C ILE A 255 -3.00 -67.03 -19.90
N ALA A 256 -3.48 -66.47 -18.79
CA ALA A 256 -3.81 -67.24 -17.59
C ALA A 256 -4.92 -68.27 -17.83
N ASN A 257 -5.81 -68.02 -18.79
CA ASN A 257 -6.86 -68.94 -19.21
C ASN A 257 -6.41 -69.93 -20.31
N GLY A 258 -5.11 -69.94 -20.67
CA GLY A 258 -4.53 -70.86 -21.64
C GLY A 258 -4.52 -70.37 -23.10
N ASP A 259 -4.96 -69.13 -23.37
CA ASP A 259 -4.89 -68.53 -24.71
C ASP A 259 -3.55 -67.79 -24.90
N LEU A 260 -2.65 -68.42 -25.67
CA LEU A 260 -1.32 -67.88 -26.01
C LEU A 260 -1.31 -67.08 -27.32
N GLU A 261 -2.43 -66.99 -28.04
CA GLU A 261 -2.56 -66.22 -29.29
C GLU A 261 -2.92 -64.75 -29.03
N VAL A 262 -2.30 -64.12 -28.02
CA VAL A 262 -2.50 -62.69 -27.75
C VAL A 262 -1.69 -61.80 -28.69
N GLU A 263 -2.27 -60.67 -29.09
CA GLU A 263 -1.59 -59.65 -29.90
C GLU A 263 -0.49 -58.93 -29.11
N ARG A 264 0.56 -58.49 -29.81
CA ARG A 264 1.61 -57.66 -29.21
C ARG A 264 1.05 -56.31 -28.79
N ILE A 265 1.34 -55.92 -27.56
CA ILE A 265 0.93 -54.63 -27.01
C ILE A 265 1.98 -53.60 -27.43
N SER A 266 1.61 -52.67 -28.30
CA SER A 266 2.44 -51.52 -28.63
C SER A 266 2.20 -50.38 -27.63
N CYS A 267 3.28 -49.77 -27.16
CA CYS A 267 3.25 -48.62 -26.27
C CYS A 267 4.03 -47.48 -26.93
N SER A 268 3.39 -46.31 -27.02
CA SER A 268 3.98 -45.12 -27.65
C SER A 268 4.54 -44.12 -26.65
N THR A 269 4.47 -44.41 -25.34
CA THR A 269 5.10 -43.59 -24.30
C THR A 269 6.57 -43.97 -24.13
N ASP A 270 7.37 -43.05 -23.61
CA ASP A 270 8.80 -43.25 -23.32
C ASP A 270 9.01 -43.22 -21.79
N ASP A 271 8.25 -44.06 -21.09
CA ASP A 271 8.17 -44.18 -19.63
C ASP A 271 8.10 -45.66 -19.21
N GLU A 272 7.88 -45.94 -17.92
CA GLU A 272 7.83 -47.31 -17.37
C GLU A 272 6.76 -48.18 -18.03
N LEU A 273 5.71 -47.62 -18.65
CA LEU A 273 4.72 -48.40 -19.39
C LEU A 273 5.31 -49.02 -20.66
N SER A 274 6.28 -48.35 -21.30
CA SER A 274 6.98 -48.90 -22.47
C SER A 274 7.85 -50.09 -22.10
N ILE A 275 8.54 -50.00 -20.95
CA ILE A 275 9.37 -51.08 -20.41
C ILE A 275 8.49 -52.27 -20.03
N LEU A 276 7.34 -51.99 -19.39
CA LEU A 276 6.38 -53.02 -19.01
C LEU A 276 5.78 -53.72 -20.23
N ALA A 277 5.35 -52.97 -21.25
CA ALA A 277 4.81 -53.53 -22.49
C ALA A 277 5.86 -54.37 -23.26
N ALA A 278 7.10 -53.90 -23.36
CA ALA A 278 8.19 -54.64 -24.00
C ALA A 278 8.52 -55.95 -23.24
N SER A 279 8.59 -55.88 -21.92
CA SER A 279 8.85 -57.05 -21.06
C SER A 279 7.71 -58.07 -21.12
N PHE A 280 6.47 -57.59 -21.11
CA PHE A 280 5.28 -58.42 -21.28
C PHE A 280 5.31 -59.16 -22.62
N ASN A 281 5.52 -58.45 -23.74
CA ASN A 281 5.59 -59.07 -25.06
C ASN A 281 6.69 -60.15 -25.13
N LYS A 282 7.87 -59.88 -24.56
CA LYS A 282 8.97 -60.86 -24.51
C LYS A 282 8.61 -62.09 -23.67
N MET A 283 7.86 -61.92 -22.59
CA MET A 283 7.36 -63.04 -21.78
C MET A 283 6.36 -63.88 -22.58
N VAL A 284 5.44 -63.26 -23.31
CA VAL A 284 4.50 -63.97 -24.20
C VAL A 284 5.24 -64.75 -25.29
N ASP A 285 6.24 -64.13 -25.93
CA ASP A 285 7.04 -64.79 -26.97
C ASP A 285 7.76 -66.04 -26.45
N ASN A 286 8.18 -66.06 -25.17
CA ASN A 286 8.85 -67.21 -24.55
C ASN A 286 7.89 -68.32 -24.11
N LEU A 287 6.61 -68.02 -23.94
CA LEU A 287 5.58 -68.99 -23.53
C LEU A 287 4.93 -69.70 -24.73
N ARG A 288 5.07 -69.12 -25.93
CA ARG A 288 4.68 -69.73 -27.20
C ARG A 288 5.69 -70.80 -27.63
#